data_AF-A0A5C9BM05-F1
#
_entry.id   AF-A0A5C9BM05-F1
#
_cell.length_a   1.000
_cell.length_b   1.000
_cell.length_c   1.000
_cell.angle_alpha   90.00
_cell.angle_beta   90.00
_cell.angle_gamma   90.00
#
_symmetry.space_group_name_H-M   'P 1'
#
loop_
_entity.id
_entity.type
_entity.pdbx_description
1 polymer ?
#
loop_
_entity_poly.entity_id
_entity_poly.type
_entity_poly.pdbx_seq_one_letter_code
_entity_poly.pdbx_strand_id
1 'polypeptide(L)'
;MTNHVHSLVTQANEDGLSRLMRYLGGRHVQYINFVYKRRCTLWEGRFKSSLADQEQYLLTCYRYIELNPVRASMVEQPQDYRWASYARHALGKPDELIEDHPLYVALGNTDETRRAAYRELFRYQLGDAGLTEIRTPSTRDWPWARSDSRIRSKPCWRAR
;
A
#
# COMPACT_ATOMS: atom_id res chain seq x y z
N MET A 1 2.13 10.79 -1.38
CA MET A 1 0.83 11.07 -0.73
C MET A 1 0.15 12.32 -1.29
N THR A 2 0.86 13.44 -1.52
CA THR A 2 0.29 14.60 -2.26
C THR A 2 0.34 14.43 -3.78
N ASN A 3 1.41 13.81 -4.30
CA ASN A 3 1.64 13.62 -5.73
C ASN A 3 1.89 12.16 -6.11
N HIS A 4 1.73 11.22 -5.18
CA HIS A 4 1.86 9.79 -5.50
C HIS A 4 1.12 8.90 -4.49
N VAL A 5 0.73 7.71 -4.93
CA VAL A 5 0.04 6.71 -4.10
C VAL A 5 0.93 5.49 -3.85
N HIS A 6 0.79 4.88 -2.67
CA HIS A 6 1.37 3.58 -2.32
C HIS A 6 0.24 2.65 -1.94
N SER A 7 0.27 1.41 -2.44
CA SER A 7 -0.75 0.40 -2.12
C SER A 7 -0.09 -0.98 -1.97
N LEU A 8 -0.75 -1.87 -1.25
CA LEU A 8 -0.41 -3.30 -1.23
C LEU A 8 -1.61 -4.04 -1.82
N VAL A 9 -1.38 -4.85 -2.85
CA VAL A 9 -2.46 -5.48 -3.60
C VAL A 9 -2.14 -6.96 -3.80
N THR A 10 -3.09 -7.81 -3.42
CA THR A 10 -3.07 -9.22 -3.77
C THR A 10 -3.80 -9.38 -5.10
N GLN A 11 -3.12 -9.93 -6.11
CA GLN A 11 -3.72 -10.14 -7.43
C GLN A 11 -4.26 -11.56 -7.57
N ALA A 12 -5.49 -11.70 -8.07
CA ALA A 12 -6.09 -13.00 -8.34
C ALA A 12 -5.40 -13.73 -9.51
N ASN A 13 -5.01 -12.98 -10.54
CA ASN A 13 -4.39 -13.47 -11.77
C ASN A 13 -3.06 -12.76 -12.01
N GLU A 14 -2.16 -13.36 -12.79
CA GLU A 14 -0.81 -12.84 -13.04
C GLU A 14 -0.79 -11.40 -13.58
N ASP A 15 -1.75 -11.05 -14.46
CA ASP A 15 -1.92 -9.73 -15.07
C ASP A 15 -2.92 -8.81 -14.35
N GLY A 16 -3.48 -9.27 -13.22
CA GLY A 16 -4.53 -8.57 -12.49
C GLY A 16 -4.13 -7.15 -12.10
N LEU A 17 -2.93 -7.00 -11.53
CA LEU A 17 -2.41 -5.69 -11.13
C LEU A 17 -2.23 -4.75 -12.33
N SER A 18 -1.62 -5.22 -13.41
CA SER A 18 -1.38 -4.41 -14.61
C SER A 18 -2.67 -3.89 -15.23
N ARG A 19 -3.71 -4.75 -15.29
CA ARG A 19 -5.04 -4.37 -15.79
C ARG A 19 -5.73 -3.38 -14.86
N LEU A 20 -5.69 -3.62 -13.55
CA LEU A 20 -6.25 -2.72 -12.53
C LEU A 20 -5.63 -1.33 -12.64
N MET A 21 -4.29 -1.26 -12.63
CA MET A 21 -3.59 0.03 -12.72
C MET A 21 -3.93 0.74 -14.02
N ARG A 22 -3.87 0.08 -15.18
CA ARG A 22 -4.24 0.69 -16.47
C ARG A 22 -5.63 1.30 -16.45
N TYR A 23 -6.62 0.57 -15.89
CA TYR A 23 -7.98 1.05 -15.79
C TYR A 23 -8.13 2.24 -14.85
N LEU A 24 -7.60 2.14 -13.63
CA LEU A 24 -7.70 3.19 -12.61
C LEU A 24 -7.10 4.51 -13.09
N GLY A 25 -5.94 4.49 -13.76
CA GLY A 25 -5.35 5.75 -14.22
C GLY A 25 -5.94 6.31 -15.46
N GLY A 26 -6.40 5.47 -16.38
CA GLY A 26 -7.17 5.95 -17.52
C GLY A 26 -8.38 6.75 -17.02
N ARG A 27 -9.17 6.14 -16.12
CA ARG A 27 -10.33 6.78 -15.49
C ARG A 27 -9.95 8.03 -14.71
N HIS A 28 -8.90 7.99 -13.90
CA HIS A 28 -8.50 9.13 -13.10
C HIS A 28 -8.00 10.32 -13.95
N VAL A 29 -7.19 10.06 -14.99
CA VAL A 29 -6.75 11.11 -15.92
C VAL A 29 -7.93 11.72 -16.66
N GLN A 30 -8.86 10.90 -17.14
CA GLN A 30 -10.07 11.38 -17.81
C GLN A 30 -10.90 12.27 -16.88
N TYR A 31 -11.12 11.83 -15.63
CA TYR A 31 -11.84 12.58 -14.62
C TYR A 31 -11.17 13.94 -14.33
N ILE A 32 -9.87 13.96 -14.05
CA ILE A 32 -9.13 15.18 -13.74
C ILE A 32 -9.13 16.14 -14.95
N ASN A 33 -8.89 15.64 -16.16
CA ASN A 33 -8.90 16.46 -17.36
C ASN A 33 -10.29 17.06 -17.63
N PHE A 34 -11.35 16.30 -17.37
CA PHE A 34 -12.72 16.79 -17.49
C PHE A 34 -13.05 17.87 -16.44
N VAL A 35 -12.85 17.57 -15.16
CA VAL A 35 -13.20 18.46 -14.04
C VAL A 35 -12.40 19.76 -14.08
N TYR A 36 -11.10 19.68 -14.33
CA TYR A 36 -10.20 20.84 -14.31
C TYR A 36 -9.95 21.45 -15.70
N LYS A 37 -10.68 20.99 -16.74
CA LYS A 37 -10.55 21.45 -18.13
C LYS A 37 -9.10 21.42 -18.66
N ARG A 38 -8.35 20.40 -18.25
CA ARG A 38 -6.96 20.17 -18.68
C ARG A 38 -6.91 19.22 -19.87
N ARG A 39 -5.81 19.27 -20.63
CA ARG A 39 -5.52 18.33 -21.72
C ARG A 39 -4.05 17.91 -21.65
N CYS A 40 -3.69 17.20 -20.59
CA CYS A 40 -2.33 16.70 -20.39
C CYS A 40 -2.32 15.30 -19.80
N THR A 41 -1.16 14.65 -19.85
CA THR A 41 -0.90 13.48 -19.02
C THR A 41 -0.83 13.92 -17.56
N LEU A 42 -1.39 13.11 -16.67
CA LEU A 42 -1.27 13.33 -15.23
C LEU A 42 -0.07 12.58 -14.67
N TRP A 43 0.14 11.33 -15.07
CA TRP A 43 1.17 10.48 -14.50
C TRP A 43 2.54 10.74 -15.14
N GLU A 44 3.59 10.69 -14.32
CA GLU A 44 4.98 10.86 -14.74
C GLU A 44 5.53 9.65 -15.51
N GLY A 45 4.88 8.48 -15.41
CA GLY A 45 5.29 7.27 -16.11
C GLY A 45 4.45 6.03 -15.76
N ARG A 46 4.99 4.85 -16.06
CA ARG A 46 4.40 3.55 -15.69
C ARG A 46 4.42 3.35 -14.17
N PHE A 47 3.51 2.53 -13.64
CA PHE A 47 3.63 2.11 -12.24
C PHE A 47 4.88 1.26 -12.09
N LYS A 48 5.56 1.43 -10.96
CA LYS A 48 6.60 0.51 -10.49
C LYS A 48 5.92 -0.55 -9.62
N SER A 49 6.40 -1.78 -9.57
CA SER A 49 5.91 -2.79 -8.61
C SER A 49 7.03 -3.75 -8.26
N SER A 50 7.05 -4.23 -7.03
CA SER A 50 7.95 -5.24 -6.48
C SER A 50 7.12 -6.41 -5.94
N LEU A 51 7.69 -7.58 -5.75
CA LEU A 51 7.02 -8.66 -4.99
C LEU A 51 7.33 -8.45 -3.51
N ALA A 52 6.34 -8.64 -2.65
CA ALA A 52 6.58 -8.75 -1.21
C ALA A 52 6.43 -10.21 -0.81
N ASP A 53 7.45 -10.74 -0.13
CA ASP A 53 7.33 -12.04 0.51
C ASP A 53 6.30 -11.98 1.63
N GLN A 54 5.43 -12.99 1.67
CA GLN A 54 4.12 -12.87 2.32
C GLN A 54 4.25 -12.79 3.84
N GLU A 55 5.06 -13.65 4.47
CA GLU A 55 4.99 -13.84 5.92
C GLU A 55 5.73 -12.76 6.72
N GLN A 56 6.95 -12.38 6.32
CA GLN A 56 7.78 -11.47 7.11
C GLN A 56 7.63 -10.00 6.73
N TYR A 57 7.22 -9.69 5.49
CA TYR A 57 7.21 -8.31 5.00
C TYR A 57 5.85 -7.64 4.96
N LEU A 58 4.73 -8.38 5.01
CA LEU A 58 3.41 -7.79 4.78
C LEU A 58 3.05 -6.73 5.85
N LEU A 59 3.16 -7.07 7.13
CA LEU A 59 2.88 -6.15 8.23
C LEU A 59 3.87 -4.98 8.25
N THR A 60 5.12 -5.24 7.88
CA THR A 60 6.14 -4.20 7.71
C THR A 60 5.77 -3.24 6.57
N CYS A 61 5.21 -3.74 5.46
CA CYS A 61 4.68 -2.92 4.37
C CYS A 61 3.47 -2.09 4.80
N TYR A 62 2.53 -2.67 5.59
CA TYR A 62 1.40 -1.93 6.15
C TYR A 62 1.89 -0.73 6.98
N ARG A 63 2.78 -0.98 7.94
CA ARG A 63 3.39 0.07 8.76
C ARG A 63 4.07 1.14 7.90
N TYR A 64 4.84 0.73 6.90
CA TYR A 64 5.50 1.67 6.00
C TYR A 64 4.51 2.57 5.26
N ILE A 65 3.44 1.99 4.70
CA ILE A 65 2.43 2.73 3.94
C ILE A 65 1.71 3.72 4.86
N GLU A 66 1.27 3.26 6.03
CA GLU A 66 0.47 4.04 6.97
C GLU A 66 1.29 5.11 7.70
N LEU A 67 2.60 4.92 7.87
CA LEU A 67 3.50 5.94 8.41
C LEU A 67 4.01 6.94 7.36
N ASN A 68 3.78 6.73 6.06
CA ASN A 68 4.25 7.68 5.04
C ASN A 68 3.69 9.11 5.18
N PRO A 69 2.39 9.32 5.48
CA PRO A 69 1.84 10.65 5.74
C PRO A 69 2.50 11.35 6.93
N VAL A 70 2.76 10.61 8.02
CA VAL A 70 3.45 11.12 9.21
C VAL A 70 4.88 11.52 8.86
N ARG A 71 5.61 10.67 8.14
CA ARG A 71 6.98 10.95 7.69
C ARG A 71 7.08 12.10 6.70
N ALA A 72 6.03 12.31 5.90
CA ALA A 72 5.91 13.46 5.02
C ALA A 72 5.46 14.73 5.77
N SER A 73 5.35 14.70 7.09
CA SER A 73 4.87 15.80 7.94
C SER A 73 3.50 16.34 7.52
N MET A 74 2.64 15.48 6.97
CA MET A 74 1.28 15.85 6.56
C MET A 74 0.28 15.73 7.72
N VAL A 75 0.56 14.84 8.67
CA VAL A 75 -0.24 14.57 9.87
C VAL A 75 0.69 14.19 11.02
N GLU A 76 0.25 14.36 12.26
CA GLU A 76 1.03 13.94 13.43
C GLU A 76 0.91 12.44 13.70
N GLN A 77 -0.29 11.87 13.51
CA GLN A 77 -0.56 10.46 13.78
C GLN A 77 -1.15 9.77 12.54
N PRO A 78 -0.91 8.46 12.34
CA PRO A 78 -1.40 7.74 11.15
C PRO A 78 -2.93 7.73 11.05
N GLN A 79 -3.64 7.78 12.18
CA GLN A 79 -5.10 7.85 12.25
C GLN A 79 -5.71 9.14 11.68
N ASP A 80 -4.94 10.22 11.63
CA ASP A 80 -5.42 11.52 11.15
C ASP A 80 -5.42 11.57 9.62
N TYR A 81 -4.75 10.63 8.96
CA TYR A 81 -4.72 10.55 7.51
C TYR A 81 -5.88 9.71 6.96
N ARG A 82 -6.95 10.39 6.53
CA ARG A 82 -8.19 9.78 6.02
C ARG A 82 -8.00 8.75 4.89
N TRP A 83 -6.98 8.89 4.06
CA TRP A 83 -6.77 8.06 2.87
C TRP A 83 -5.88 6.83 3.11
N ALA A 84 -5.59 6.49 4.37
CA ALA A 84 -4.89 5.26 4.75
C ALA A 84 -5.84 4.21 5.30
N SER A 85 -5.47 2.95 5.13
CA SER A 85 -6.14 1.77 5.70
C SER A 85 -6.07 1.69 7.23
N TYR A 86 -5.30 2.57 7.89
CA TYR A 86 -5.15 2.60 9.35
C TYR A 86 -6.52 2.68 10.06
N ALA A 87 -7.44 3.48 9.52
CA ALA A 87 -8.78 3.62 10.10
C ALA A 87 -9.57 2.29 10.11
N ARG A 88 -9.40 1.44 9.09
CA ARG A 88 -9.99 0.11 9.02
C ARG A 88 -9.28 -0.86 9.97
N HIS A 89 -7.95 -0.99 9.83
CA HIS A 89 -7.18 -2.01 10.55
C HIS A 89 -6.95 -1.70 12.04
N ALA A 90 -6.81 -0.43 12.42
CA ALA A 90 -6.54 -0.04 13.81
C ALA A 90 -7.79 0.41 14.58
N LEU A 91 -8.73 1.07 13.89
CA LEU A 91 -9.91 1.68 14.53
C LEU A 91 -11.21 0.93 14.22
N GLY A 92 -11.19 -0.05 13.31
CA GLY A 92 -12.37 -0.84 12.97
C GLY A 92 -13.43 -0.08 12.16
N LYS A 93 -13.06 1.01 11.49
CA LYS A 93 -14.01 1.70 10.60
C LYS A 93 -14.33 0.82 9.39
N PRO A 94 -15.60 0.73 8.94
CA PRO A 94 -15.94 -0.04 7.76
C PRO A 94 -15.28 0.58 6.52
N ASP A 95 -14.82 -0.30 5.63
CA ASP A 95 -14.27 0.04 4.32
C ASP A 95 -14.57 -1.12 3.38
N GLU A 96 -15.33 -0.86 2.31
CA GLU A 96 -15.77 -1.87 1.33
C GLU A 96 -14.69 -2.20 0.31
N LEU A 97 -13.64 -1.37 0.21
CA LEU A 97 -12.53 -1.57 -0.74
C LEU A 97 -11.40 -2.42 -0.16
N ILE A 98 -11.46 -2.73 1.14
CA ILE A 98 -10.41 -3.46 1.86
C ILE A 98 -10.93 -4.82 2.26
N GLU A 99 -10.24 -5.85 1.77
CA GLU A 99 -10.36 -7.22 2.26
C GLU A 99 -9.17 -7.51 3.18
N ASP A 100 -9.48 -8.01 4.38
CA ASP A 100 -8.50 -8.24 5.44
C ASP A 100 -7.60 -9.44 5.09
N HIS A 101 -6.28 -9.21 5.01
CA HIS A 101 -5.32 -10.28 4.67
C HIS A 101 -5.23 -11.33 5.80
N PRO A 102 -5.06 -12.64 5.51
CA PRO A 102 -4.97 -13.69 6.54
C PRO A 102 -3.96 -13.40 7.66
N LEU A 103 -2.80 -12.82 7.32
CA LEU A 103 -1.78 -12.45 8.32
C LEU A 103 -2.20 -11.29 9.24
N TYR A 104 -3.02 -10.36 8.75
CA TYR A 104 -3.64 -9.36 9.61
C TYR A 104 -4.70 -10.02 10.49
N VAL A 105 -5.52 -10.92 9.93
CA VAL A 105 -6.52 -11.67 10.69
C VAL A 105 -5.87 -12.47 11.83
N ALA A 106 -4.72 -13.09 11.55
CA ALA A 106 -3.94 -13.89 12.50
C ALA A 106 -3.33 -13.09 13.67
N LEU A 107 -3.35 -11.75 13.65
CA LEU A 107 -2.86 -10.93 14.77
C LEU A 107 -3.72 -11.08 16.05
N GLY A 108 -4.96 -11.56 15.93
CA GLY A 108 -5.83 -11.76 17.08
C GLY A 108 -7.07 -12.58 16.77
N ASN A 109 -7.49 -13.37 17.75
CA ASN A 109 -8.66 -14.25 17.66
C ASN A 109 -9.98 -13.48 17.68
N THR A 110 -9.98 -12.24 18.20
CA THR A 110 -11.13 -11.33 18.20
C THR A 110 -10.76 -10.03 17.50
N ASP A 111 -11.77 -9.29 17.06
CA ASP A 111 -11.55 -7.99 16.44
C ASP A 111 -10.83 -7.01 17.37
N GLU A 112 -11.17 -6.99 18.66
CA GLU A 112 -10.51 -6.15 19.66
C GLU A 112 -9.03 -6.51 19.83
N THR A 113 -8.72 -7.81 19.97
CA THR A 113 -7.34 -8.28 20.16
C THR A 113 -6.50 -8.03 18.92
N ARG A 114 -7.07 -8.24 17.73
CA ARG A 114 -6.43 -7.97 16.44
C ARG A 114 -6.09 -6.50 16.28
N ARG A 115 -7.05 -5.60 16.53
CA ARG A 115 -6.83 -4.15 16.46
C ARG A 115 -5.84 -3.65 17.50
N ALA A 116 -5.84 -4.24 18.71
CA ALA A 116 -4.85 -3.93 19.74
C ALA A 116 -3.44 -4.34 19.30
N ALA A 117 -3.27 -5.58 18.83
CA ALA A 117 -2.00 -6.08 18.30
C ALA A 117 -1.52 -5.24 17.10
N TYR A 118 -2.44 -4.85 16.21
CA TYR A 118 -2.13 -3.98 15.09
C TYR A 118 -1.62 -2.60 15.52
N ARG A 119 -2.27 -1.96 16.50
CA ARG A 119 -1.82 -0.67 17.05
C ARG A 119 -0.43 -0.77 17.70
N GLU A 120 -0.14 -1.88 18.36
CA GLU A 120 1.17 -2.10 18.99
C GLU A 120 2.32 -2.09 17.97
N LEU A 121 2.07 -2.49 16.72
CA LEU A 121 3.06 -2.39 15.63
C LEU A 121 3.54 -0.95 15.39
N PHE A 122 2.75 0.06 15.74
CA PHE A 122 3.07 1.48 15.52
C PHE A 122 3.74 2.14 16.73
N ARG A 123 3.85 1.43 17.86
CA ARG A 123 4.47 1.96 19.09
C ARG A 123 5.93 2.35 18.89
N TYR A 124 6.65 1.61 18.06
CA TYR A 124 8.03 1.90 17.70
C TYR A 124 8.11 2.37 16.26
N GLN A 125 8.91 3.42 16.02
CA GLN A 125 9.23 3.86 14.67
C GLN A 125 10.01 2.77 13.94
N LEU A 126 9.72 2.57 12.64
CA LEU A 126 10.55 1.74 11.78
C LEU A 126 11.95 2.35 11.72
N GLY A 127 12.95 1.64 12.26
CA GLY A 127 14.36 2.05 12.15
C GLY A 127 14.82 2.09 10.69
N ASP A 128 15.90 2.83 10.42
CA ASP A 128 16.43 3.04 9.06
C ASP A 128 16.78 1.75 8.31
N ALA A 129 17.18 0.69 9.03
CA ALA A 129 17.46 -0.62 8.45
C ALA A 129 16.21 -1.24 7.79
N GLY A 130 15.07 -1.26 8.49
CA GLY A 130 13.81 -1.78 7.94
C GLY A 130 13.26 -0.90 6.81
N LEU A 131 13.50 0.41 6.87
CA LEU A 131 13.12 1.33 5.79
C LEU A 131 13.95 1.10 4.52
N THR A 132 15.24 0.80 4.67
CA THR A 132 16.15 0.56 3.53
C THR A 132 15.74 -0.70 2.80
N GLU A 133 15.44 -1.76 3.54
CA GLU A 133 14.98 -3.04 2.98
C GLU A 133 13.67 -2.88 2.18
N ILE A 134 12.73 -2.08 2.70
CA ILE A 134 11.49 -1.75 2.00
C ILE A 134 11.75 -0.86 0.77
N ARG A 135 12.67 0.11 0.87
CA ARG A 135 12.92 1.14 -0.16
C ARG A 135 13.75 0.66 -1.33
N THR A 136 14.63 -0.32 -1.13
CA THR A 136 15.52 -0.80 -2.17
C THR A 136 14.73 -1.73 -3.09
N PRO A 137 14.47 -1.36 -4.37
CA PRO A 137 13.94 -2.33 -5.32
C PRO A 137 15.03 -3.40 -5.46
N SER A 138 14.75 -4.65 -5.12
CA SER A 138 15.68 -5.73 -5.41
C SER A 138 15.88 -5.79 -6.93
N THR A 139 17.00 -5.26 -7.41
CA THR A 139 17.42 -5.22 -8.82
C THR A 139 17.84 -6.59 -9.36
N ARG A 140 17.65 -7.67 -8.58
CA ARG A 140 17.97 -9.03 -9.02
C ARG A 140 16.72 -9.74 -9.50
N ASP A 141 16.71 -10.05 -10.79
CA ASP A 141 16.01 -11.21 -11.34
C ASP A 141 16.15 -12.39 -10.37
N TRP A 142 15.04 -12.86 -9.80
CA TRP A 142 15.05 -13.94 -8.82
C TRP A 142 14.37 -15.20 -9.38
N PRO A 143 15.13 -16.29 -9.64
CA PRO A 143 14.64 -17.56 -10.20
C PRO A 143 13.85 -18.47 -9.23
N TRP A 144 13.49 -18.03 -8.03
CA TRP A 144 12.75 -18.86 -7.04
C TRP A 144 11.27 -18.49 -6.89
N ALA A 145 10.62 -18.05 -7.95
CA ALA A 145 9.15 -18.12 -8.05
C ALA A 145 8.70 -19.60 -8.08
N ARG A 146 8.87 -20.32 -6.97
CA ARG A 146 8.35 -21.68 -6.76
C ARG A 146 7.73 -21.79 -5.38
N SER A 147 6.77 -20.90 -5.11
CA SER A 147 5.53 -21.19 -4.37
C SER A 147 4.72 -19.89 -4.27
N ASP A 148 3.54 -19.90 -4.88
CA ASP A 148 2.37 -19.07 -4.58
C ASP A 148 2.58 -17.61 -4.06
N SER A 149 3.39 -16.78 -4.72
CA SER A 149 3.60 -15.37 -4.32
C SER A 149 2.74 -14.41 -5.15
N ARG A 150 1.46 -14.28 -4.79
CA ARG A 150 0.46 -13.41 -5.46
C ARG A 150 0.44 -11.96 -4.98
N ILE A 151 1.32 -11.58 -4.06
CA ILE A 151 1.35 -10.25 -3.46
C ILE A 151 2.42 -9.40 -4.12
N ARG A 152 1.99 -8.38 -4.85
CA ARG A 152 2.88 -7.35 -5.40
C ARG A 152 2.84 -6.14 -4.47
N SER A 153 4.00 -5.80 -3.92
CA SER A 153 4.23 -4.56 -3.19
C SER A 153 4.50 -3.39 -4.14
N LYS A 154 3.90 -2.25 -3.78
CA LYS A 154 4.27 -0.91 -4.27
C LYS A 154 4.04 -0.62 -5.76
N PRO A 155 2.79 -0.65 -6.28
CA PRO A 155 2.39 0.25 -7.36
C PRO A 155 2.63 1.69 -6.93
N CYS A 156 3.70 2.32 -7.39
CA CYS A 156 3.92 3.76 -7.22
C CYS A 156 3.51 4.48 -8.50
N TRP A 157 2.49 5.32 -8.40
CA TRP A 157 2.10 6.27 -9.43
C TRP A 157 2.31 7.68 -8.96
N ARG A 158 3.14 8.42 -9.68
CA ARG A 158 3.47 9.82 -9.40
C ARG A 158 2.77 10.72 -10.41
N ALA A 159 1.95 11.62 -9.92
CA ALA A 159 1.27 12.65 -10.69
C ALA A 159 2.18 13.89 -10.84
N ARG A 160 2.04 14.55 -12.00
CA ARG A 160 2.65 15.84 -12.38
C ARG A 160 1.83 17.01 -11.84
#